data_AF-A0A2N2Z2D0-F1
#
_entry.id   AF-A0A2N2Z2D0-F1
#
_cell.length_a   1.000
_cell.length_b   1.000
_cell.length_c   1.000
_cell.angle_alpha   90.00
_cell.angle_beta   90.00
_cell.angle_gamma   90.00
#
_symmetry.space_group_name_H-M   'P 1'
#
loop_
_entity.id
_entity.type
_entity.pdbx_description
1 polymer ?
#
loop_
_entity_poly.entity_id
_entity_poly.type
_entity_poly.pdbx_seq_one_letter_code
_entity_poly.pdbx_strand_id
1 'polypeptide(L)'
;MQQGKINVTSENIFPIIKKFLYSDHEIFLRELISNAVDATQKLKTLASVGEFKGDLGDLTIRLKLDKEAKTITVSDSGVGMTAEEIDKYINQIAFSGAEEFLEKYKDQTNAIIGHFGLGFYSSFMVSSKVEIVTKSFKEDSSAIRWACEGSPDFSIEEATREQRGTDIILHINNDSEEFLDEFRLNEMLKKYCRFLPIPIAFGTEKEWKDGKEVETGKDKIINETNPLWTRKPADLKDEDYSNFYSDLYPAAQDPLFNIHLNVDYPFNLTGILYFPRIKSNFDIQKNKIQLYSNQVYVTDSVEGIVPEFLTLLHGVIDSPDIPLNVSRSYLQSDSNVKKISSHITKKVADRLQDIFKENRE
;
A
#
# COMPACT_ATOMS: atom_id res chain seq x y z
N MET A 1 -9.58 43.67 -13.19
CA MET A 1 -9.03 42.43 -12.61
C MET A 1 -9.43 41.29 -13.51
N GLN A 2 -8.46 40.55 -14.04
CA GLN A 2 -8.72 39.38 -14.87
C GLN A 2 -8.55 38.14 -13.97
N GLN A 3 -9.64 37.41 -13.74
CA GLN A 3 -9.60 36.09 -13.10
C GLN A 3 -9.72 35.04 -14.20
N GLY A 4 -8.82 34.07 -14.20
CA GLY A 4 -8.84 32.91 -15.07
C GLY A 4 -8.42 31.67 -14.29
N LYS A 5 -8.92 30.49 -14.69
CA LYS A 5 -8.46 29.20 -14.15
C LYS A 5 -7.29 28.71 -14.99
N ILE A 6 -6.21 28.27 -14.33
CA ILE A 6 -5.10 27.58 -14.99
C ILE A 6 -5.53 26.13 -15.17
N ASN A 7 -5.64 25.68 -16.42
CA ASN A 7 -5.89 24.28 -16.73
C ASN A 7 -4.56 23.61 -17.09
N VAL A 8 -4.28 22.44 -16.51
CA VAL A 8 -3.12 21.63 -16.88
C VAL A 8 -3.59 20.55 -17.84
N THR A 9 -2.94 20.44 -19.00
CA THR A 9 -3.28 19.46 -20.04
C THR A 9 -2.36 18.24 -19.99
N SER A 10 -2.89 17.07 -20.37
CA SER A 10 -2.21 15.78 -20.35
C SER A 10 -0.92 15.73 -21.17
N GLU A 11 -0.84 16.50 -22.25
CA GLU A 11 0.34 16.65 -23.11
C GLU A 11 1.62 17.05 -22.35
N ASN A 12 1.48 17.87 -21.31
CA ASN A 12 2.62 18.35 -20.54
C ASN A 12 2.96 17.44 -19.35
N ILE A 13 2.05 16.56 -18.95
CA ILE A 13 2.16 15.79 -17.71
C ILE A 13 2.89 14.46 -17.91
N PHE A 14 2.61 13.70 -18.97
CA PHE A 14 3.26 12.39 -19.17
C PHE A 14 4.80 12.45 -19.17
N PRO A 15 5.46 13.42 -19.84
CA PRO A 15 6.90 13.57 -19.77
C PRO A 15 7.40 13.92 -18.36
N ILE A 16 6.63 14.69 -17.58
CA ILE A 16 6.97 15.09 -16.21
C ILE A 16 6.79 13.92 -15.25
N ILE A 17 5.67 13.18 -15.33
CA ILE A 17 5.40 11.99 -14.52
C ILE A 17 6.49 10.96 -14.76
N LYS A 18 6.81 10.67 -16.03
CA LYS A 18 7.95 9.83 -16.41
C LYS A 18 9.21 10.35 -15.71
N LYS A 19 9.57 11.63 -15.90
CA LYS A 19 10.77 12.26 -15.30
C LYS A 19 10.84 12.23 -13.78
N PHE A 20 9.72 12.41 -13.09
CA PHE A 20 9.64 12.57 -11.64
C PHE A 20 9.53 11.23 -10.90
N LEU A 21 8.95 10.22 -11.55
CA LEU A 21 8.78 8.88 -10.98
C LEU A 21 9.88 7.88 -11.44
N TYR A 22 10.76 8.26 -12.38
CA TYR A 22 11.87 7.45 -12.89
C TYR A 22 12.86 6.93 -11.83
N SER A 23 12.79 7.38 -10.56
CA SER A 23 13.70 6.88 -9.52
C SER A 23 13.33 5.50 -8.98
N ASP A 24 12.07 5.08 -9.09
CA ASP A 24 11.65 3.77 -8.59
C ASP A 24 10.48 3.22 -9.41
N HIS A 25 10.83 2.47 -10.47
CA HIS A 25 9.85 1.81 -11.34
C HIS A 25 8.98 0.80 -10.59
N GLU A 26 9.31 0.38 -9.36
CA GLU A 26 8.51 -0.58 -8.61
C GLU A 26 7.22 0.04 -8.05
N ILE A 27 7.13 1.38 -8.00
CA ILE A 27 6.03 2.11 -7.36
C ILE A 27 4.67 1.86 -8.03
N PHE A 28 4.61 1.53 -9.34
CA PHE A 28 3.32 1.35 -10.02
C PHE A 28 2.43 0.31 -9.33
N LEU A 29 3.02 -0.80 -8.89
CA LEU A 29 2.26 -1.88 -8.28
C LEU A 29 1.68 -1.46 -6.93
N ARG A 30 2.43 -0.69 -6.15
CA ARG A 30 1.96 -0.08 -4.90
C ARG A 30 0.78 0.85 -5.15
N GLU A 31 0.86 1.73 -6.14
CA GLU A 31 -0.20 2.70 -6.46
C GLU A 31 -1.47 2.01 -6.95
N LEU A 32 -1.36 1.05 -7.87
CA LEU A 32 -2.53 0.34 -8.41
C LEU A 32 -3.23 -0.51 -7.35
N ILE A 33 -2.48 -1.23 -6.51
CA ILE A 33 -3.06 -2.00 -5.43
C ILE A 33 -3.68 -1.09 -4.36
N SER A 34 -3.05 0.05 -4.06
CA SER A 34 -3.63 1.05 -3.14
C SER A 34 -4.96 1.59 -3.67
N ASN A 35 -5.07 1.86 -4.97
CA ASN A 35 -6.34 2.25 -5.58
C ASN A 35 -7.41 1.16 -5.48
N ALA A 36 -7.04 -0.12 -5.66
CA ALA A 36 -7.93 -1.26 -5.47
C ALA A 36 -8.39 -1.42 -4.01
N VAL A 37 -7.50 -1.18 -3.05
CA VAL A 37 -7.82 -1.12 -1.61
C VAL A 37 -8.82 0.00 -1.35
N ASP A 38 -8.57 1.20 -1.86
CA ASP A 38 -9.48 2.35 -1.71
C ASP A 38 -10.85 2.07 -2.31
N ALA A 39 -10.90 1.51 -3.52
CA ALA A 39 -12.16 1.14 -4.17
C ALA A 39 -12.97 0.14 -3.32
N THR A 40 -12.28 -0.79 -2.66
CA THR A 40 -12.88 -1.78 -1.77
C THR A 40 -13.34 -1.15 -0.44
N GLN A 41 -12.54 -0.27 0.15
CA GLN A 41 -12.90 0.43 1.38
C GLN A 41 -14.06 1.41 1.18
N LYS A 42 -14.11 2.12 0.05
CA LYS A 42 -15.26 2.94 -0.36
C LYS A 42 -16.52 2.10 -0.41
N LEU A 43 -16.46 0.92 -1.03
CA LEU A 43 -17.61 0.01 -1.09
C LEU A 43 -18.05 -0.44 0.31
N LYS A 44 -17.11 -0.83 1.18
CA LYS A 44 -17.41 -1.20 2.58
C LYS A 44 -18.06 -0.05 3.34
N THR A 45 -17.61 1.18 3.11
CA THR A 45 -18.19 2.39 3.71
C THR A 45 -19.61 2.62 3.19
N LEU A 46 -19.82 2.54 1.87
CA LEU A 46 -21.15 2.67 1.27
C LEU A 46 -22.13 1.61 1.79
N ALA A 47 -21.64 0.40 2.04
CA ALA A 47 -22.44 -0.66 2.64
C ALA A 47 -22.81 -0.36 4.10
N SER A 48 -21.87 0.15 4.91
CA SER A 48 -22.12 0.45 6.32
C SER A 48 -23.12 1.59 6.52
N VAL A 49 -23.18 2.54 5.57
CA VAL A 49 -24.12 3.67 5.58
C VAL A 49 -25.43 3.37 4.85
N GLY A 50 -25.58 2.16 4.29
CA GLY A 50 -26.79 1.71 3.60
C GLY A 50 -26.98 2.24 2.17
N GLU A 51 -25.98 2.89 1.59
CA GLU A 51 -25.97 3.35 0.19
C GLU A 51 -25.64 2.21 -0.80
N PHE A 52 -24.98 1.15 -0.34
CA PHE A 52 -24.84 -0.12 -1.07
C PHE A 52 -25.62 -1.21 -0.36
N LYS A 53 -26.57 -1.84 -1.07
CA LYS A 53 -27.46 -2.88 -0.52
C LYS A 53 -27.18 -4.28 -1.07
N GLY A 54 -26.23 -4.41 -2.00
CA GLY A 54 -25.82 -5.68 -2.55
C GLY A 54 -24.96 -6.49 -1.59
N ASP A 55 -24.68 -7.74 -1.95
CA ASP A 55 -23.68 -8.54 -1.25
C ASP A 55 -22.27 -8.01 -1.55
N LEU A 56 -21.46 -7.85 -0.50
CA LEU A 56 -20.05 -7.52 -0.63
C LEU A 56 -19.29 -8.66 -1.33
N GLY A 57 -19.70 -9.91 -1.14
CA GLY A 57 -19.06 -11.07 -1.77
C GLY A 57 -17.55 -11.14 -1.44
N ASP A 58 -16.79 -11.72 -2.36
CA ASP A 58 -15.34 -11.79 -2.24
C ASP A 58 -14.67 -10.48 -2.70
N LEU A 59 -13.99 -9.83 -1.77
CA LEU A 59 -13.30 -8.55 -1.98
C LEU A 59 -11.80 -8.70 -2.18
N THR A 60 -11.30 -9.92 -2.40
CA THR A 60 -9.88 -10.20 -2.64
C THR A 60 -9.42 -9.49 -3.91
N ILE A 61 -8.36 -8.69 -3.78
CA ILE A 61 -7.67 -8.04 -4.91
C ILE A 61 -6.79 -9.10 -5.56
N ARG A 62 -6.87 -9.26 -6.87
CA ARG A 62 -6.14 -10.30 -7.60
C ARG A 62 -5.12 -9.69 -8.54
N LEU A 63 -3.87 -10.12 -8.41
CA LEU A 63 -2.85 -9.88 -9.41
C LEU A 63 -2.78 -11.10 -10.34
N LYS A 64 -2.80 -10.86 -11.64
CA LYS A 64 -2.56 -11.88 -12.66
C LYS A 64 -1.36 -11.47 -13.51
N LEU A 65 -0.45 -12.41 -13.74
CA LEU A 65 0.64 -12.29 -14.70
C LEU A 65 0.37 -13.23 -15.88
N ASP A 66 0.37 -12.68 -17.09
CA ASP A 66 0.32 -13.44 -18.34
C ASP A 66 1.60 -13.19 -19.13
N LYS A 67 2.53 -14.15 -19.08
CA LYS A 67 3.84 -14.03 -19.73
C LYS A 67 3.74 -14.08 -21.26
N GLU A 68 2.77 -14.79 -21.80
CA GLU A 68 2.59 -14.94 -23.25
C GLU A 68 2.00 -13.66 -23.85
N ALA A 69 0.97 -13.12 -23.22
CA ALA A 69 0.37 -11.84 -23.60
C ALA A 69 1.22 -10.63 -23.16
N LYS A 70 2.27 -10.84 -22.35
CA LYS A 70 3.07 -9.80 -21.69
C LYS A 70 2.21 -8.79 -20.91
N THR A 71 1.24 -9.30 -20.15
CA THR A 71 0.34 -8.45 -19.36
C THR A 71 0.42 -8.72 -17.87
N ILE A 72 0.21 -7.65 -17.10
CA ILE A 72 -0.04 -7.70 -15.67
C ILE A 72 -1.43 -7.09 -15.43
N THR A 73 -2.30 -7.79 -14.72
CA THR A 73 -3.65 -7.31 -14.41
C THR A 73 -3.85 -7.21 -12.90
N VAL A 74 -4.27 -6.04 -12.43
CA VAL A 74 -4.77 -5.83 -11.06
C VAL A 74 -6.28 -5.79 -11.13
N SER A 75 -6.96 -6.70 -10.41
CA SER A 75 -8.41 -6.84 -10.39
C SER A 75 -8.97 -6.63 -9.00
N ASP A 76 -9.98 -5.77 -8.87
CA ASP A 76 -10.73 -5.56 -7.64
C ASP A 76 -12.24 -5.75 -7.83
N SER A 77 -12.94 -5.97 -6.72
CA SER A 77 -14.41 -6.08 -6.64
C SER A 77 -15.03 -4.94 -5.84
N GLY A 78 -14.37 -3.77 -5.88
CA GLY A 78 -14.76 -2.55 -5.18
C GLY A 78 -15.92 -1.82 -5.85
N VAL A 79 -15.91 -0.49 -5.76
CA VAL A 79 -16.99 0.36 -6.29
C VAL A 79 -17.08 0.37 -7.83
N GLY A 80 -15.99 0.08 -8.54
CA GLY A 80 -15.93 0.31 -9.99
C GLY A 80 -16.17 1.77 -10.38
N MET A 81 -16.30 2.05 -11.67
CA MET A 81 -16.51 3.40 -12.20
C MET A 81 -17.56 3.42 -13.31
N THR A 82 -18.29 4.53 -13.43
CA THR A 82 -19.09 4.86 -14.62
C THR A 82 -18.25 5.57 -15.68
N ALA A 83 -18.79 5.78 -16.89
CA ALA A 83 -18.10 6.52 -17.95
C ALA A 83 -17.78 7.97 -17.54
N GLU A 84 -18.68 8.62 -16.80
CA GLU A 84 -18.48 9.97 -16.28
C GLU A 84 -17.38 10.02 -15.21
N GLU A 85 -17.28 8.97 -14.39
CA GLU A 85 -16.23 8.84 -13.38
C GLU A 85 -14.86 8.56 -14.02
N ILE A 86 -14.80 7.77 -15.10
CA ILE A 86 -13.59 7.62 -15.92
C ILE A 86 -13.17 8.97 -16.50
N ASP A 87 -14.11 9.74 -17.08
CA ASP A 87 -13.77 11.05 -17.61
C ASP A 87 -13.21 11.99 -16.54
N LYS A 88 -13.85 12.01 -15.36
CA LYS A 88 -13.46 12.89 -14.27
C LYS A 88 -12.16 12.47 -13.57
N TYR A 89 -11.94 11.19 -13.31
CA TYR A 89 -10.83 10.74 -12.46
C TYR A 89 -9.65 10.14 -13.23
N ILE A 90 -9.86 9.73 -14.49
CA ILE A 90 -8.81 9.14 -15.34
C ILE A 90 -8.43 10.06 -16.50
N ASN A 91 -9.37 10.80 -17.10
CA ASN A 91 -9.03 11.70 -18.22
C ASN A 91 -8.68 13.11 -17.74
N GLN A 92 -9.37 13.61 -16.72
CA GLN A 92 -9.06 14.91 -16.11
C GLN A 92 -8.02 14.73 -15.00
N ILE A 93 -6.77 15.00 -15.34
CA ILE A 93 -5.64 14.83 -14.41
C ILE A 93 -5.80 15.77 -13.20
N ALA A 94 -5.33 15.29 -12.03
CA ALA A 94 -5.30 15.98 -10.74
C ALA A 94 -6.62 16.05 -9.96
N PHE A 95 -7.67 15.35 -10.41
CA PHE A 95 -8.84 15.10 -9.58
C PHE A 95 -8.73 13.76 -8.86
N SER A 96 -9.04 13.75 -7.56
CA SER A 96 -8.98 12.55 -6.73
C SER A 96 -10.37 12.17 -6.24
N GLY A 97 -10.93 11.11 -6.84
CA GLY A 97 -12.19 10.54 -6.34
C GLY A 97 -12.07 9.91 -4.95
N ALA A 98 -10.85 9.72 -4.43
CA ALA A 98 -10.59 9.29 -3.06
C ALA A 98 -10.72 10.46 -2.08
N GLU A 99 -10.19 11.62 -2.44
CA GLU A 99 -10.32 12.85 -1.64
C GLU A 99 -11.77 13.33 -1.56
N GLU A 100 -12.48 13.38 -2.69
CA GLU A 100 -13.91 13.75 -2.70
C GLU A 100 -14.77 12.80 -1.85
N PHE A 101 -14.43 11.51 -1.84
CA PHE A 101 -15.12 10.52 -1.01
C PHE A 101 -14.85 10.75 0.48
N LEU A 102 -13.57 10.94 0.85
CA LEU A 102 -13.20 11.29 2.21
C LEU A 102 -13.93 12.54 2.67
N GLU A 103 -14.04 13.56 1.82
CA GLU A 103 -14.75 14.79 2.17
C GLU A 103 -16.22 14.59 2.47
N LYS A 104 -16.87 13.69 1.72
CA LYS A 104 -18.29 13.36 1.89
C LYS A 104 -18.55 12.49 3.13
N TYR A 105 -17.60 11.64 3.52
CA TYR A 105 -17.79 10.62 4.57
C TYR A 105 -16.76 10.73 5.72
N LYS A 106 -16.33 11.95 6.06
CA LYS A 106 -15.24 12.23 7.04
C LYS A 106 -15.39 11.51 8.39
N ASP A 107 -16.62 11.28 8.86
CA ASP A 107 -16.89 10.69 10.18
C ASP A 107 -17.13 9.16 10.15
N GLN A 108 -17.11 8.54 8.97
CA GLN A 108 -17.56 7.15 8.76
C GLN A 108 -16.59 6.32 7.92
N THR A 109 -15.46 6.91 7.53
CA THR A 109 -14.48 6.31 6.63
C THR A 109 -13.38 5.59 7.40
N ASN A 110 -13.06 4.37 6.94
CA ASN A 110 -11.75 3.79 7.18
C ASN A 110 -10.69 4.62 6.43
N ALA A 111 -9.44 4.51 6.84
CA ALA A 111 -8.34 5.22 6.20
C ALA A 111 -8.23 4.88 4.70
N ILE A 112 -8.63 5.83 3.85
CA ILE A 112 -8.40 5.85 2.41
C ILE A 112 -6.95 6.30 2.16
N ILE A 113 -6.28 5.64 1.22
CA ILE A 113 -4.85 5.80 0.93
C ILE A 113 -4.60 6.94 -0.06
N GLY A 114 -5.41 7.03 -1.11
CA GLY A 114 -5.21 7.93 -2.24
C GLY A 114 -5.63 9.38 -1.97
N HIS A 115 -4.77 10.33 -2.38
CA HIS A 115 -5.04 11.77 -2.21
C HIS A 115 -4.89 12.58 -3.50
N PHE A 116 -3.86 12.35 -4.32
CA PHE A 116 -3.47 13.30 -5.38
C PHE A 116 -3.94 12.96 -6.80
N GLY A 117 -4.63 11.82 -7.01
CA GLY A 117 -5.17 11.44 -8.32
C GLY A 117 -4.13 11.16 -9.42
N LEU A 118 -2.83 11.04 -9.07
CA LEU A 118 -1.74 10.82 -10.02
C LEU A 118 -1.19 9.39 -10.01
N GLY A 119 -1.48 8.61 -8.96
CA GLY A 119 -0.92 7.28 -8.74
C GLY A 119 -1.19 6.31 -9.90
N PHE A 120 -2.36 6.41 -10.55
CA PHE A 120 -2.71 5.58 -11.71
C PHE A 120 -1.70 5.71 -12.87
N TYR A 121 -1.22 6.93 -13.17
CA TYR A 121 -0.35 7.16 -14.33
C TYR A 121 1.07 6.60 -14.17
N SER A 122 1.44 6.15 -12.96
CA SER A 122 2.67 5.38 -12.73
C SER A 122 2.71 4.09 -13.57
N SER A 123 1.54 3.54 -13.94
CA SER A 123 1.42 2.39 -14.85
C SER A 123 2.14 2.61 -16.18
N PHE A 124 2.05 3.81 -16.77
CA PHE A 124 2.70 4.16 -18.04
C PHE A 124 4.23 4.26 -17.98
N MET A 125 4.84 4.09 -16.81
CA MET A 125 6.31 3.91 -16.71
C MET A 125 6.73 2.53 -17.22
N VAL A 126 5.91 1.51 -16.97
CA VAL A 126 6.25 0.10 -17.23
C VAL A 126 5.44 -0.52 -18.37
N SER A 127 4.38 0.17 -18.82
CA SER A 127 3.51 -0.31 -19.89
C SER A 127 3.53 0.57 -21.12
N SER A 128 3.45 -0.04 -22.31
CA SER A 128 3.20 0.64 -23.58
C SER A 128 1.72 1.00 -23.76
N LYS A 129 0.83 0.23 -23.14
CA LYS A 129 -0.62 0.44 -23.17
C LYS A 129 -1.24 0.05 -21.83
N VAL A 130 -2.21 0.83 -21.38
CA VAL A 130 -3.02 0.54 -20.19
C VAL A 130 -4.48 0.44 -20.60
N GLU A 131 -5.18 -0.54 -20.04
CA GLU A 131 -6.62 -0.69 -20.20
C GLU A 131 -7.29 -0.75 -18.84
N ILE A 132 -8.48 -0.17 -18.74
CA ILE A 132 -9.37 -0.27 -17.58
C ILE A 132 -10.65 -0.91 -18.06
N VAL A 133 -11.01 -2.08 -17.52
CA VAL A 133 -12.33 -2.69 -17.72
C VAL A 133 -13.08 -2.60 -16.39
N THR A 134 -14.14 -1.81 -16.33
CA THR A 134 -14.80 -1.49 -15.06
C THR A 134 -16.30 -1.50 -15.17
N LYS A 135 -16.97 -1.84 -14.07
CA LYS A 135 -18.43 -1.79 -13.90
C LYS A 135 -18.75 -1.25 -12.52
N SER A 136 -19.52 -0.17 -12.47
CA SER A 136 -19.89 0.48 -11.21
C SER A 136 -20.80 -0.41 -10.35
N PHE A 137 -20.81 -0.17 -9.05
CA PHE A 137 -21.79 -0.74 -8.13
C PHE A 137 -23.20 -0.15 -8.31
N LYS A 138 -23.31 1.02 -8.97
CA LYS A 138 -24.58 1.71 -9.21
C LYS A 138 -25.48 0.85 -10.08
N GLU A 139 -26.78 0.84 -9.74
CA GLU A 139 -27.82 0.18 -10.54
C GLU A 139 -27.78 0.68 -11.99
N ASP A 140 -28.10 -0.21 -12.93
CA ASP A 140 -28.12 0.03 -14.37
C ASP A 140 -26.80 0.50 -15.02
N SER A 141 -25.67 0.40 -14.30
CA SER A 141 -24.37 0.71 -14.90
C SER A 141 -23.90 -0.40 -15.84
N SER A 142 -23.58 0.00 -17.07
CA SER A 142 -22.92 -0.85 -18.06
C SER A 142 -21.42 -0.95 -17.77
N ALA A 143 -20.83 -2.11 -18.11
CA ALA A 143 -19.38 -2.23 -18.10
C ALA A 143 -18.78 -1.44 -19.28
N ILE A 144 -17.65 -0.81 -19.04
CA ILE A 144 -16.91 -0.04 -20.05
C ILE A 144 -15.45 -0.46 -20.08
N ARG A 145 -14.82 -0.27 -21.24
CA ARG A 145 -13.38 -0.41 -21.44
C ARG A 145 -12.79 0.92 -21.85
N TRP A 146 -11.86 1.42 -21.05
CA TRP A 146 -11.01 2.54 -21.39
C TRP A 146 -9.63 2.02 -21.80
N ALA A 147 -9.01 2.59 -22.82
CA ALA A 147 -7.65 2.23 -23.24
C ALA A 147 -6.83 3.43 -23.68
N CYS A 148 -5.54 3.42 -23.36
CA CYS A 148 -4.61 4.49 -23.72
C CYS A 148 -3.18 3.94 -23.90
N GLU A 149 -2.45 4.48 -24.86
CA GLU A 149 -1.06 4.08 -25.21
C GLU A 149 -0.01 5.04 -24.61
N GLY A 150 -0.37 5.77 -23.55
CA GLY A 150 0.50 6.77 -22.92
C GLY A 150 0.60 8.07 -23.72
N SER A 151 -0.34 8.30 -24.64
CA SER A 151 -0.61 9.54 -25.35
C SER A 151 -1.81 10.29 -24.73
N PRO A 152 -2.05 11.56 -25.08
CA PRO A 152 -3.30 12.25 -24.72
C PRO A 152 -4.56 11.55 -25.27
N ASP A 153 -4.41 10.80 -26.35
CA ASP A 153 -5.50 10.04 -26.97
C ASP A 153 -5.85 8.79 -26.14
N PHE A 154 -7.15 8.57 -25.95
CA PHE A 154 -7.72 7.39 -25.31
C PHE A 154 -9.00 6.96 -26.03
N SER A 155 -9.43 5.72 -25.84
CA SER A 155 -10.74 5.22 -26.31
C SER A 155 -11.59 4.76 -25.13
N ILE A 156 -12.91 4.93 -25.26
CA ILE A 156 -13.90 4.34 -24.36
C ILE A 156 -14.91 3.58 -25.23
N GLU A 157 -15.15 2.32 -24.88
CA GLU A 157 -16.12 1.45 -25.54
C GLU A 157 -16.93 0.64 -24.52
N GLU A 158 -18.06 0.09 -24.96
CA GLU A 158 -18.82 -0.85 -24.15
C GLU A 158 -18.02 -2.14 -23.92
N ALA A 159 -18.09 -2.67 -22.72
CA ALA A 159 -17.44 -3.92 -22.34
C ALA A 159 -18.42 -4.87 -21.68
N THR A 160 -17.95 -6.07 -21.35
CA THR A 160 -18.71 -7.03 -20.55
C THR A 160 -17.94 -7.34 -19.29
N ARG A 161 -18.62 -7.19 -18.15
CA ARG A 161 -18.15 -7.64 -16.83
C ARG A 161 -19.38 -8.10 -16.06
N GLU A 162 -19.34 -9.33 -15.56
CA GLU A 162 -20.47 -9.90 -14.83
C GLU A 162 -20.66 -9.15 -13.51
N GLN A 163 -19.57 -9.04 -12.74
CA GLN A 163 -19.54 -8.41 -11.42
C GLN A 163 -19.06 -6.96 -11.48
N ARG A 164 -19.34 -6.20 -10.42
CA ARG A 164 -18.80 -4.84 -10.25
C ARG A 164 -17.28 -4.86 -10.06
N GLY A 165 -16.67 -3.69 -10.02
CA GLY A 165 -15.24 -3.50 -9.75
C GLY A 165 -14.47 -3.19 -11.02
N THR A 166 -13.14 -3.35 -10.97
CA THR A 166 -12.23 -2.86 -12.00
C THR A 166 -11.11 -3.84 -12.25
N ASP A 167 -10.78 -4.05 -13.53
CA ASP A 167 -9.51 -4.62 -13.96
C ASP A 167 -8.66 -3.53 -14.60
N ILE A 168 -7.44 -3.37 -14.11
CA ILE A 168 -6.42 -2.53 -14.74
C ILE A 168 -5.40 -3.47 -15.38
N ILE A 169 -5.29 -3.43 -16.71
CA ILE A 169 -4.46 -4.32 -17.52
C ILE A 169 -3.30 -3.51 -18.09
N LEU A 170 -2.08 -3.91 -17.74
CA LEU A 170 -0.85 -3.27 -18.17
C LEU A 170 -0.20 -4.14 -19.25
N HIS A 171 -0.02 -3.60 -20.45
CA HIS A 171 0.76 -4.22 -21.51
C HIS A 171 2.22 -3.80 -21.35
N ILE A 172 3.06 -4.69 -20.83
CA ILE A 172 4.41 -4.37 -20.39
C ILE A 172 5.30 -3.99 -21.58
N ASN A 173 6.03 -2.88 -21.44
CA ASN A 173 6.94 -2.40 -22.48
C ASN A 173 8.26 -3.22 -22.49
N ASN A 174 9.01 -3.10 -23.58
CA ASN A 174 10.26 -3.87 -23.77
C ASN A 174 11.34 -3.52 -22.74
N ASP A 175 11.33 -2.31 -22.17
CA ASP A 175 12.32 -1.85 -21.20
C ASP A 175 12.01 -2.34 -19.76
N SER A 176 10.85 -2.98 -19.56
CA SER A 176 10.29 -3.33 -18.25
C SER A 176 9.91 -4.82 -18.15
N GLU A 177 10.46 -5.66 -19.03
CA GLU A 177 10.21 -7.11 -19.05
C GLU A 177 10.63 -7.82 -17.74
N GLU A 178 11.45 -7.19 -16.89
CA GLU A 178 11.76 -7.70 -15.55
C GLU A 178 10.50 -7.92 -14.68
N PHE A 179 9.42 -7.17 -14.91
CA PHE A 179 8.16 -7.34 -14.18
C PHE A 179 7.33 -8.52 -14.69
N LEU A 180 7.72 -9.15 -15.81
CA LEU A 180 7.14 -10.42 -16.26
C LEU A 180 7.73 -11.63 -15.51
N ASP A 181 8.60 -11.40 -14.52
CA ASP A 181 9.10 -12.42 -13.61
C ASP A 181 8.23 -12.53 -12.35
N GLU A 182 7.77 -13.76 -12.07
CA GLU A 182 6.86 -14.03 -10.95
C GLU A 182 7.55 -13.83 -9.59
N PHE A 183 8.84 -14.15 -9.49
CA PHE A 183 9.59 -13.96 -8.26
C PHE A 183 9.77 -12.47 -7.96
N ARG A 184 10.11 -11.68 -8.99
CA ARG A 184 10.21 -10.22 -8.90
C ARG A 184 8.92 -9.58 -8.42
N LEU A 185 7.78 -9.95 -9.01
CA LEU A 185 6.46 -9.45 -8.57
C LEU A 185 6.15 -9.86 -7.13
N ASN A 186 6.43 -11.10 -6.74
CA ASN A 186 6.24 -11.55 -5.35
C ASN A 186 7.06 -10.70 -4.36
N GLU A 187 8.32 -10.39 -4.67
CA GLU A 187 9.17 -9.56 -3.80
C GLU A 187 8.64 -8.12 -3.72
N MET A 188 8.17 -7.55 -4.83
CA MET A 188 7.52 -6.24 -4.82
C MET A 188 6.24 -6.23 -3.97
N LEU A 189 5.38 -7.23 -4.14
CA LEU A 189 4.16 -7.40 -3.35
C LEU A 189 4.48 -7.53 -1.85
N LYS A 190 5.48 -8.34 -1.49
CA LYS A 190 5.94 -8.48 -0.09
C LYS A 190 6.58 -7.23 0.48
N LYS A 191 7.10 -6.33 -0.35
CA LYS A 191 7.71 -5.06 0.10
C LYS A 191 6.64 -4.00 0.30
N TYR A 192 5.79 -3.79 -0.71
CA TYR A 192 4.89 -2.65 -0.75
C TYR A 192 3.47 -2.95 -0.23
N CYS A 193 3.03 -4.21 -0.28
CA CYS A 193 1.64 -4.58 -0.05
C CYS A 193 1.45 -5.55 1.13
N ARG A 194 2.52 -5.88 1.84
CA ARG A 194 2.58 -6.92 2.89
C ARG A 194 1.50 -6.83 3.95
N PHE A 195 1.07 -5.61 4.29
CA PHE A 195 0.20 -5.38 5.43
C PHE A 195 -1.08 -4.63 5.08
N LEU A 196 -1.41 -4.51 3.78
CA LEU A 196 -2.60 -3.80 3.36
C LEU A 196 -3.88 -4.47 3.91
N PRO A 197 -4.95 -3.69 4.19
CA PRO A 197 -6.12 -4.17 4.95
C PRO A 197 -7.09 -5.04 4.14
N ILE A 198 -6.81 -5.28 2.85
CA ILE A 198 -7.63 -6.10 1.96
C ILE A 198 -6.77 -7.27 1.49
N PRO A 199 -7.30 -8.52 1.47
CA PRO A 199 -6.55 -9.67 0.95
C PRO A 199 -6.12 -9.45 -0.49
N ILE A 200 -4.88 -9.79 -0.79
CA ILE A 200 -4.26 -9.72 -2.10
C ILE A 200 -3.85 -11.13 -2.48
N ALA A 201 -4.31 -11.59 -3.63
CA ALA A 201 -3.99 -12.88 -4.19
C ALA A 201 -3.02 -12.74 -5.36
N PHE A 202 -2.00 -13.61 -5.39
CA PHE A 202 -1.12 -13.76 -6.54
C PHE A 202 -0.71 -15.23 -6.72
N GLY A 203 -1.16 -15.82 -7.83
CA GLY A 203 -1.00 -17.25 -8.09
C GLY A 203 -1.94 -18.13 -7.25
N THR A 204 -1.68 -19.43 -7.28
CA THR A 204 -2.50 -20.44 -6.62
C THR A 204 -1.73 -21.11 -5.49
N GLU A 205 -2.41 -21.46 -4.40
CA GLU A 205 -1.82 -22.24 -3.33
C GLU A 205 -1.36 -23.60 -3.85
N LYS A 206 -0.25 -24.07 -3.30
CA LYS A 206 0.37 -25.33 -3.65
C LYS A 206 0.48 -26.22 -2.43
N GLU A 207 0.19 -27.49 -2.60
CA GLU A 207 0.32 -28.50 -1.55
C GLU A 207 1.22 -29.65 -2.01
N TRP A 208 1.96 -30.23 -1.08
CA TRP A 208 2.77 -31.41 -1.37
C TRP A 208 1.91 -32.67 -1.26
N LYS A 209 1.61 -33.30 -2.40
CA LYS A 209 0.85 -34.56 -2.47
C LYS A 209 1.55 -35.56 -3.38
N ASP A 210 1.66 -36.80 -2.91
CA ASP A 210 2.26 -37.92 -3.66
C ASP A 210 3.66 -37.62 -4.20
N GLY A 211 4.49 -36.92 -3.41
CA GLY A 211 5.87 -36.59 -3.78
C GLY A 211 6.02 -35.46 -4.82
N LYS A 212 4.93 -34.77 -5.17
CA LYS A 212 4.95 -33.61 -6.07
C LYS A 212 4.14 -32.46 -5.49
N GLU A 213 4.46 -31.27 -5.97
CA GLU A 213 3.70 -30.06 -5.67
C GLU A 213 2.47 -30.00 -6.60
N VAL A 214 1.27 -29.81 -6.03
CA VAL A 214 0.00 -29.76 -6.77
C VAL A 214 -0.73 -28.46 -6.40
N GLU A 215 -1.26 -27.77 -7.39
CA GLU A 215 -2.09 -26.57 -7.16
C GLU A 215 -3.44 -26.97 -6.58
N THR A 216 -3.85 -26.28 -5.51
CA THR A 216 -5.10 -26.58 -4.79
C THR A 216 -6.33 -25.96 -5.46
N GLY A 217 -6.12 -25.08 -6.45
CA GLY A 217 -7.15 -24.25 -7.07
C GLY A 217 -7.61 -23.07 -6.21
N LYS A 218 -7.02 -22.86 -5.03
CA LYS A 218 -7.31 -21.71 -4.16
C LYS A 218 -6.33 -20.58 -4.39
N ASP A 219 -6.82 -19.36 -4.30
CA ASP A 219 -5.99 -18.16 -4.37
C ASP A 219 -4.91 -18.15 -3.29
N LYS A 220 -3.66 -17.90 -3.68
CA LYS A 220 -2.55 -17.71 -2.74
C LYS A 220 -2.56 -16.27 -2.23
N ILE A 221 -2.99 -16.08 -0.98
CA ILE A 221 -2.95 -14.77 -0.31
C ILE A 221 -1.51 -14.43 0.08
N ILE A 222 -1.07 -13.22 -0.28
CA ILE A 222 0.34 -12.79 -0.14
C ILE A 222 0.58 -11.75 0.96
N ASN A 223 -0.47 -11.19 1.55
CA ASN A 223 -0.40 -10.17 2.60
C ASN A 223 -1.10 -10.61 3.90
N GLU A 224 -0.72 -9.96 4.99
CA GLU A 224 -1.36 -10.06 6.30
C GLU A 224 -2.22 -8.82 6.55
N THR A 225 -3.55 -8.99 6.53
CA THR A 225 -4.51 -7.89 6.66
C THR A 225 -4.70 -7.38 8.10
N ASN A 226 -4.27 -8.16 9.10
CA ASN A 226 -4.33 -7.81 10.51
C ASN A 226 -2.93 -7.90 11.15
N PRO A 227 -2.01 -7.00 10.76
CA PRO A 227 -0.64 -7.03 11.23
C PRO A 227 -0.53 -6.94 12.75
N LEU A 228 0.57 -7.47 13.31
CA LEU A 228 0.72 -7.61 14.75
C LEU A 228 0.57 -6.28 15.53
N TRP A 229 1.09 -5.18 14.98
CA TRP A 229 1.07 -3.87 15.65
C TRP A 229 -0.32 -3.20 15.70
N THR A 230 -1.30 -3.69 14.93
CA THR A 230 -2.68 -3.18 15.01
C THR A 230 -3.52 -3.94 16.04
N ARG A 231 -3.01 -5.05 16.58
CA ARG A 231 -3.68 -5.86 17.60
C ARG A 231 -3.42 -5.27 19.00
N LYS A 232 -4.37 -5.42 19.90
CA LYS A 232 -4.23 -4.93 21.28
C LYS A 232 -3.12 -5.72 22.00
N PRO A 233 -2.17 -5.06 22.70
CA PRO A 233 -1.09 -5.76 23.39
C PRO A 233 -1.55 -6.82 24.40
N ALA A 234 -2.72 -6.64 25.01
CA ALA A 234 -3.29 -7.60 25.96
C ALA A 234 -3.72 -8.94 25.34
N ASP A 235 -3.92 -8.96 24.02
CA ASP A 235 -4.33 -10.15 23.25
C ASP A 235 -3.14 -10.88 22.61
N LEU A 236 -1.90 -10.44 22.91
CA LEU A 236 -0.66 -10.93 22.31
C LEU A 236 0.21 -11.66 23.34
N LYS A 237 0.90 -12.69 22.86
CA LYS A 237 1.91 -13.45 23.61
C LYS A 237 3.31 -13.11 23.10
N ASP A 238 4.33 -13.41 23.90
CA ASP A 238 5.73 -13.20 23.50
C ASP A 238 6.09 -13.93 22.19
N GLU A 239 5.52 -15.12 21.97
CA GLU A 239 5.70 -15.89 20.73
C GLU A 239 5.16 -15.15 19.49
N ASP A 240 4.06 -14.39 19.61
CA ASP A 240 3.54 -13.60 18.50
C ASP A 240 4.58 -12.55 18.05
N TYR A 241 5.26 -11.90 19.00
CA TYR A 241 6.31 -10.92 18.71
C TYR A 241 7.54 -11.58 18.09
N SER A 242 7.97 -12.74 18.59
CA SER A 242 9.12 -13.47 18.04
C SER A 242 8.86 -13.96 16.61
N ASN A 243 7.66 -14.46 16.33
CA ASN A 243 7.25 -14.89 14.99
C ASN A 243 7.22 -13.69 14.04
N PHE A 244 6.60 -12.58 14.44
CA PHE A 244 6.56 -11.37 13.62
C PHE A 244 7.96 -10.81 13.34
N TYR A 245 8.88 -10.83 14.32
CA TYR A 245 10.27 -10.45 14.08
C TYR A 245 10.96 -11.36 13.06
N SER A 246 10.75 -12.67 13.16
CA SER A 246 11.31 -13.67 12.23
C SER A 246 10.75 -13.50 10.81
N ASP A 247 9.48 -13.16 10.67
CA ASP A 247 8.83 -12.90 9.37
C ASP A 247 9.33 -11.61 8.71
N LEU A 248 9.65 -10.60 9.51
CA LEU A 248 10.29 -9.37 9.02
C LEU A 248 11.76 -9.59 8.69
N TYR A 249 12.48 -10.38 9.50
CA TYR A 249 13.93 -10.57 9.42
C TYR A 249 14.34 -12.05 9.51
N PRO A 250 14.08 -12.89 8.48
CA PRO A 250 14.29 -14.34 8.57
C PRO A 250 15.73 -14.80 8.85
N ALA A 251 16.72 -13.95 8.52
CA ALA A 251 18.14 -14.22 8.74
C ALA A 251 18.67 -13.62 10.06
N ALA A 252 17.83 -12.89 10.81
CA ALA A 252 18.21 -12.30 12.08
C ALA A 252 18.07 -13.32 13.24
N GLN A 253 18.85 -13.10 14.29
CA GLN A 253 18.65 -13.82 15.55
C GLN A 253 17.57 -13.15 16.38
N ASP A 254 16.98 -13.93 17.28
CA ASP A 254 15.96 -13.43 18.21
C ASP A 254 16.36 -12.13 18.90
N PRO A 255 15.44 -11.16 18.96
CA PRO A 255 15.69 -9.88 19.57
C PRO A 255 15.86 -10.05 21.09
N LEU A 256 16.56 -9.11 21.73
CA LEU A 256 16.70 -9.07 23.19
C LEU A 256 15.35 -8.83 23.86
N PHE A 257 14.59 -7.88 23.32
CA PHE A 257 13.24 -7.53 23.75
C PHE A 257 12.57 -6.69 22.66
N ASN A 258 11.27 -6.44 22.84
CA ASN A 258 10.45 -5.59 21.99
C ASN A 258 9.77 -4.46 22.80
N ILE A 259 9.31 -3.45 22.07
CA ILE A 259 8.48 -2.34 22.57
C ILE A 259 7.30 -2.21 21.62
N HIS A 260 6.10 -2.49 22.11
CA HIS A 260 4.86 -2.23 21.38
C HIS A 260 4.43 -0.77 21.64
N LEU A 261 4.45 0.03 20.58
CA LEU A 261 3.94 1.40 20.56
C LEU A 261 2.45 1.37 20.23
N ASN A 262 1.63 1.98 21.08
CA ASN A 262 0.21 2.16 20.83
C ASN A 262 -0.23 3.47 21.49
N VAL A 263 -0.41 4.50 20.66
CA VAL A 263 -0.74 5.87 21.05
C VAL A 263 -1.81 6.40 20.10
N ASP A 264 -2.87 6.97 20.66
CA ASP A 264 -4.01 7.57 19.95
C ASP A 264 -4.13 9.09 20.18
N TYR A 265 -3.42 9.63 21.18
CA TYR A 265 -3.39 11.07 21.48
C TYR A 265 -2.02 11.51 22.04
N PRO A 266 -1.47 12.70 21.67
CA PRO A 266 -2.02 13.72 20.76
C PRO A 266 -1.75 13.48 19.26
N PHE A 267 -1.22 12.32 18.92
CA PHE A 267 -0.99 11.82 17.56
C PHE A 267 -1.22 10.31 17.59
N ASN A 268 -1.44 9.72 16.41
CA ASN A 268 -1.65 8.31 16.22
C ASN A 268 -0.32 7.65 15.85
N LEU A 269 0.13 6.74 16.70
CA LEU A 269 1.35 5.99 16.49
C LEU A 269 1.14 4.56 17.00
N THR A 270 1.21 3.62 16.07
CA THR A 270 1.30 2.20 16.38
C THR A 270 2.61 1.64 15.83
N GLY A 271 3.05 0.51 16.33
CA GLY A 271 4.29 -0.11 15.84
C GLY A 271 4.93 -1.01 16.85
N ILE A 272 5.94 -1.74 16.41
CA ILE A 272 6.74 -2.60 17.28
C ILE A 272 8.20 -2.37 16.95
N LEU A 273 8.96 -1.98 17.96
CA LEU A 273 10.41 -1.81 17.88
C LEU A 273 11.10 -2.97 18.59
N TYR A 274 12.11 -3.53 17.94
CA TYR A 274 12.89 -4.65 18.42
C TYR A 274 14.33 -4.23 18.67
N PHE A 275 14.90 -4.72 19.76
CA PHE A 275 16.32 -4.56 20.08
C PHE A 275 17.11 -5.78 19.56
N PRO A 276 17.78 -5.68 18.40
CA PRO A 276 18.50 -6.83 17.85
C PRO A 276 19.74 -7.16 18.70
N ARG A 277 20.17 -8.42 18.67
CA ARG A 277 21.47 -8.83 19.23
C ARG A 277 22.60 -8.42 18.29
N ILE A 278 23.44 -7.48 18.71
CA ILE A 278 24.62 -7.06 17.96
C ILE A 278 25.82 -7.91 18.40
N LYS A 279 26.36 -8.74 17.50
CA LYS A 279 27.53 -9.60 17.77
C LYS A 279 28.85 -8.94 17.44
N SER A 280 28.92 -8.15 16.36
CA SER A 280 30.13 -7.45 15.94
C SER A 280 29.83 -6.07 15.34
N ASN A 281 30.83 -5.18 15.31
CA ASN A 281 30.69 -3.88 14.67
C ASN A 281 30.45 -3.95 13.16
N PHE A 282 30.78 -5.08 12.50
CA PHE A 282 30.49 -5.30 11.09
C PHE A 282 29.01 -5.60 10.82
N ASP A 283 28.27 -6.07 11.83
CA ASP A 283 26.85 -6.44 11.71
C ASP A 283 25.89 -5.25 11.95
N ILE A 284 26.44 -4.04 12.18
CA ILE A 284 25.65 -2.84 12.43
C ILE A 284 25.01 -2.38 11.11
N GLN A 285 23.78 -2.84 10.88
CA GLN A 285 22.92 -2.34 9.81
C GLN A 285 21.96 -1.30 10.39
N LYS A 286 22.06 -0.04 9.92
CA LYS A 286 21.08 1.01 10.19
C LYS A 286 19.86 0.86 9.27
N ASN A 287 18.77 1.54 9.61
CA ASN A 287 17.56 1.67 8.77
C ASN A 287 16.83 0.34 8.53
N LYS A 288 16.63 -0.42 9.62
CA LYS A 288 15.79 -1.63 9.66
C LYS A 288 14.43 -1.36 10.30
N ILE A 289 13.99 -0.11 10.32
CA ILE A 289 12.67 0.27 10.80
C ILE A 289 11.86 0.64 9.57
N GLN A 290 10.79 -0.11 9.33
CA GLN A 290 9.90 0.13 8.21
C GLN A 290 8.84 1.14 8.64
N LEU A 291 8.72 2.25 7.92
CA LEU A 291 7.69 3.25 8.12
C LEU A 291 6.46 2.92 7.28
N TYR A 292 5.32 2.94 7.93
CA TYR A 292 3.99 2.78 7.38
C TYR A 292 3.12 3.99 7.70
N SER A 293 2.09 4.20 6.89
CA SER A 293 0.98 5.08 7.21
C SER A 293 -0.30 4.38 6.77
N ASN A 294 -1.16 4.05 7.72
CA ASN A 294 -2.36 3.24 7.51
C ASN A 294 -2.01 1.90 6.83
N GLN A 295 -0.98 1.22 7.35
CA GLN A 295 -0.44 -0.03 6.81
C GLN A 295 0.15 0.03 5.38
N VAL A 296 0.20 1.21 4.76
CA VAL A 296 0.86 1.42 3.47
C VAL A 296 2.34 1.68 3.68
N TYR A 297 3.20 0.89 3.03
CA TYR A 297 4.65 1.05 3.14
C TYR A 297 5.10 2.39 2.55
N VAL A 298 5.88 3.14 3.35
CA VAL A 298 6.45 4.43 2.96
C VAL A 298 7.94 4.29 2.66
N THR A 299 8.74 3.90 3.66
CA THR A 299 10.21 3.82 3.54
C THR A 299 10.85 3.12 4.73
N ASP A 300 12.02 2.52 4.53
CA ASP A 300 12.89 2.05 5.63
C ASP A 300 13.77 3.18 6.21
N SER A 301 13.80 4.34 5.55
CA SER A 301 14.65 5.48 5.90
C SER A 301 13.95 6.41 6.91
N VAL A 302 13.96 6.03 8.18
CA VAL A 302 13.30 6.76 9.28
C VAL A 302 14.11 7.95 9.86
N GLU A 303 15.07 8.48 9.10
CA GLU A 303 15.87 9.64 9.49
C GLU A 303 14.98 10.85 9.83
N GLY A 304 15.16 11.42 11.02
CA GLY A 304 14.36 12.56 11.50
C GLY A 304 13.06 12.16 12.22
N ILE A 305 12.57 10.93 12.02
CA ILE A 305 11.44 10.37 12.78
C ILE A 305 11.96 9.62 14.00
N VAL A 306 12.94 8.73 13.78
CA VAL A 306 13.61 8.00 14.85
C VAL A 306 14.96 8.69 15.13
N PRO A 307 15.30 8.96 16.41
CA PRO A 307 16.61 9.53 16.76
C PRO A 307 17.75 8.68 16.23
N GLU A 308 18.87 9.30 15.82
CA GLU A 308 19.97 8.59 15.16
C GLU A 308 20.49 7.39 15.98
N PHE A 309 20.62 7.54 17.30
CA PHE A 309 21.09 6.46 18.18
C PHE A 309 20.11 5.28 18.29
N LEU A 310 18.86 5.45 17.86
CA LEU A 310 17.84 4.39 17.80
C LEU A 310 17.64 3.82 16.39
N THR A 311 18.35 4.31 15.37
CA THR A 311 18.28 3.77 14.00
C THR A 311 18.84 2.35 13.85
N LEU A 312 19.44 1.83 14.92
CA LEU A 312 19.91 0.45 15.07
C LEU A 312 18.79 -0.53 15.44
N LEU A 313 17.64 -0.02 15.88
CA LEU A 313 16.50 -0.86 16.18
C LEU A 313 15.91 -1.43 14.89
N HIS A 314 15.21 -2.54 15.04
CA HIS A 314 14.47 -3.18 13.96
C HIS A 314 12.97 -2.98 14.20
N GLY A 315 12.15 -3.15 13.16
CA GLY A 315 10.72 -3.31 13.33
C GLY A 315 9.91 -2.40 12.44
N VAL A 316 8.75 -1.95 12.92
CA VAL A 316 7.76 -1.21 12.15
C VAL A 316 7.18 -0.06 12.96
N ILE A 317 6.88 1.04 12.29
CA ILE A 317 6.21 2.22 12.83
C ILE A 317 5.10 2.55 11.84
N ASP A 318 3.87 2.72 12.32
CA ASP A 318 2.71 3.07 11.52
C ASP A 318 2.02 4.30 12.13
N SER A 319 1.95 5.37 11.34
CA SER A 319 1.40 6.65 11.78
C SER A 319 0.70 7.36 10.62
N PRO A 320 -0.64 7.53 10.66
CA PRO A 320 -1.37 8.29 9.65
C PRO A 320 -1.04 9.79 9.67
N ASP A 321 -0.48 10.28 10.78
CA ASP A 321 -0.03 11.67 10.91
C ASP A 321 1.26 11.97 10.12
N ILE A 322 1.90 10.94 9.52
CA ILE A 322 3.07 11.11 8.66
C ILE A 322 2.63 10.99 7.19
N PRO A 323 2.74 12.06 6.39
CA PRO A 323 2.27 12.04 5.01
C PRO A 323 3.11 11.10 4.12
N LEU A 324 2.44 10.41 3.18
CA LEU A 324 3.03 9.39 2.30
C LEU A 324 4.06 9.93 1.28
N ASN A 325 3.94 11.22 0.89
CA ASN A 325 4.65 11.79 -0.27
C ASN A 325 5.53 13.00 0.08
N VAL A 326 6.28 12.92 1.18
CA VAL A 326 7.09 14.06 1.64
C VAL A 326 8.59 13.80 1.59
N SER A 327 9.33 14.85 1.26
CA SER A 327 10.79 14.81 1.27
C SER A 327 11.32 14.64 2.69
N ARG A 328 12.53 14.08 2.82
CA ARG A 328 13.24 13.98 4.11
C ARG A 328 13.34 15.34 4.83
N SER A 329 13.53 16.42 4.08
CA SER A 329 13.59 17.79 4.63
C SER A 329 12.28 18.24 5.25
N TYR A 330 11.14 17.83 4.68
CA TYR A 330 9.82 18.16 5.22
C TYR A 330 9.60 17.44 6.56
N LEU A 331 9.87 16.13 6.61
CA LEU A 331 9.72 15.30 7.81
C LEU A 331 10.46 15.89 9.03
N GLN A 332 11.68 16.40 8.84
CA GLN A 332 12.47 16.99 9.93
C GLN A 332 11.86 18.29 10.49
N SER A 333 11.14 19.04 9.66
CA SER A 333 10.51 20.30 10.06
C SER A 333 9.14 20.12 10.73
N ASP A 334 8.51 18.97 10.50
CA ASP A 334 7.15 18.69 10.93
C ASP A 334 7.02 18.55 12.45
N SER A 335 5.96 19.17 13.00
CA SER A 335 5.75 19.21 14.45
C SER A 335 5.27 17.88 15.03
N ASN A 336 4.50 17.10 14.27
CA ASN A 336 4.05 15.77 14.68
C ASN A 336 5.21 14.79 14.65
N VAL A 337 6.07 14.85 13.62
CA VAL A 337 7.30 14.04 13.56
C VAL A 337 8.18 14.25 14.80
N LYS A 338 8.36 15.50 15.25
CA LYS A 338 9.12 15.80 16.48
C LYS A 338 8.47 15.20 17.74
N LYS A 339 7.14 15.25 17.85
CA LYS A 339 6.41 14.66 18.98
C LYS A 339 6.52 13.13 18.98
N ILE A 340 6.38 12.50 17.81
CA ILE A 340 6.56 11.06 17.60
C ILE A 340 7.98 10.65 18.03
N SER A 341 9.01 11.35 17.53
CA SER A 341 10.40 11.09 17.87
C SER A 341 10.68 11.15 19.38
N SER A 342 10.14 12.18 20.05
CA SER A 342 10.26 12.37 21.49
C SER A 342 9.55 11.25 22.27
N HIS A 343 8.39 10.80 21.79
CA HIS A 343 7.65 9.71 22.41
C HIS A 343 8.37 8.36 22.28
N ILE A 344 8.88 8.04 21.08
CA ILE A 344 9.68 6.83 20.85
C ILE A 344 10.89 6.82 21.79
N THR A 345 11.60 7.95 21.88
CA THR A 345 12.74 8.11 22.79
C THR A 345 12.37 7.80 24.24
N LYS A 346 11.25 8.37 24.70
CA LYS A 346 10.76 8.16 26.06
C LYS A 346 10.40 6.69 26.30
N LYS A 347 9.64 6.06 25.39
CA LYS A 347 9.25 4.65 25.53
C LYS A 347 10.43 3.70 25.56
N VAL A 348 11.45 3.98 24.74
CA VAL A 348 12.71 3.24 24.77
C VAL A 348 13.43 3.43 26.11
N ALA A 349 13.56 4.67 26.59
CA ALA A 349 14.22 4.95 27.87
C ALA A 349 13.51 4.29 29.05
N ASP A 350 12.17 4.39 29.09
CA ASP A 350 11.33 3.77 30.12
C ASP A 350 11.54 2.24 30.12
N ARG A 351 11.48 1.60 28.94
CA ARG A 351 11.69 0.14 28.83
C ARG A 351 13.08 -0.30 29.27
N LEU A 352 14.12 0.43 28.88
CA LEU A 352 15.49 0.14 29.31
C LEU A 352 15.65 0.29 30.82
N GLN A 353 15.00 1.30 31.41
CA GLN A 353 15.02 1.50 32.85
C GLN A 353 14.30 0.38 33.60
N ASP A 354 13.17 -0.10 33.09
CA ASP A 354 12.42 -1.21 33.68
C ASP A 354 13.24 -2.50 33.62
N ILE A 355 13.83 -2.82 32.46
CA ILE A 355 14.74 -3.97 32.32
C ILE A 355 15.92 -3.83 33.29
N PHE A 356 16.54 -2.67 33.41
CA PHE A 356 17.64 -2.47 34.35
C PHE A 356 17.25 -2.74 35.81
N LYS A 357 15.99 -2.50 36.19
CA LYS A 357 15.48 -2.75 37.54
C LYS A 357 15.08 -4.21 37.75
N GLU A 358 14.42 -4.81 36.77
CA GLU A 358 13.79 -6.13 36.87
C GLU A 358 14.73 -7.28 36.48
N ASN A 359 15.61 -7.03 35.51
CA ASN A 359 16.50 -8.03 34.92
C ASN A 359 17.82 -7.38 34.51
N ARG A 360 18.65 -7.08 35.52
CA ARG A 360 19.91 -6.35 35.36
C ARG A 360 21.02 -7.18 34.69
N GLU A 361 20.96 -8.49 34.82
CA GLU A 361 21.88 -9.44 34.16
C GLU A 361 21.50 -9.62 32.69
#